data_AF-A0A7C6LPE9-F1
#
_entry.id   AF-A0A7C6LPE9-F1
#
_cell.length_a   1.000
_cell.length_b   1.000
_cell.length_c   1.000
_cell.angle_alpha   90.00
_cell.angle_beta   90.00
_cell.angle_gamma   90.00
#
_symmetry.space_group_name_H-M   'P 1'
#
loop_
_entity.id
_entity.type
_entity.pdbx_description
1 polymer ?
#
loop_
_entity_poly.entity_id
_entity_poly.type
_entity_poly.pdbx_seq_one_letter_code
_entity_poly.pdbx_strand_id
1 'polypeptide(L)'
;MAENLSKQYILMHKSIPVAELELDTASGAISAVETALEENHVPVGIPVKKGVIDRAALNEWWKGRAIPASRDGIHHVLVELHLATTQALLDKCLGLSLSEQYWICPKDSDIQWKDVNFFENVFSDDVGNLLFGKGSSSDRISLMSPDNTSDGWLKKKWTIIDGKRCLIKGGSGAIQQEPYNEVLASRIMDRLGIAHVPYTLMIQEDYPYSVCEDFITSKTELIPAWHIIQTCKKLNHVSLYQHYLNCCETLGIPRMEDALDRMI
;
A
#
# COMPACT_ATOMS: atom_id res chain seq x y z
N MET A 1 30.03 20.50 3.94
CA MET A 1 29.47 19.50 4.87
C MET A 1 28.95 18.37 4.01
N ALA A 2 29.42 17.14 4.20
CA ALA A 2 28.88 16.01 3.45
C ALA A 2 27.39 15.89 3.82
N GLU A 3 26.49 15.98 2.84
CA GLU A 3 25.08 15.63 3.07
C GLU A 3 25.05 14.22 3.64
N ASN A 4 24.29 14.03 4.72
CA ASN A 4 24.17 12.72 5.34
C ASN A 4 23.46 11.81 4.35
N LEU A 5 24.19 10.85 3.78
CA LEU A 5 23.71 10.02 2.66
C LEU A 5 22.58 9.08 3.08
N SER A 6 22.44 8.81 4.39
CA SER A 6 21.37 8.00 4.95
C SER A 6 20.67 8.67 6.14
N LYS A 7 19.46 8.22 6.41
CA LYS A 7 18.65 8.57 7.60
C LYS A 7 18.23 7.33 8.35
N GLN A 8 18.15 7.45 9.67
CA GLN A 8 17.82 6.34 10.57
C GLN A 8 16.34 6.36 10.97
N TYR A 9 15.72 5.19 10.91
CA TYR A 9 14.32 4.98 11.23
C TYR A 9 14.14 3.68 12.03
N ILE A 10 12.97 3.55 12.64
CA ILE A 10 12.45 2.31 13.17
C ILE A 10 11.29 1.90 12.27
N LEU A 11 11.32 0.68 11.72
CA LEU A 11 10.15 0.04 11.12
C LEU A 11 9.17 -0.26 12.25
N MET A 12 7.97 0.25 12.14
CA MET A 12 6.91 0.10 13.13
C MET A 12 5.77 -0.71 12.51
N HIS A 13 5.16 -1.60 13.30
CA HIS A 13 3.85 -2.20 13.01
C HIS A 13 2.88 -1.69 14.08
N LYS A 14 2.03 -0.71 13.72
CA LYS A 14 1.27 0.11 14.69
C LYS A 14 2.22 0.75 15.70
N SER A 15 2.09 0.42 16.98
CA SER A 15 2.93 0.92 18.07
C SER A 15 4.08 -0.03 18.43
N ILE A 16 4.30 -1.09 17.65
CA ILE A 16 5.29 -2.13 17.94
C ILE A 16 6.54 -1.89 17.09
N PRO A 17 7.72 -1.67 17.69
CA PRO A 17 8.97 -1.53 16.96
C PRO A 17 9.41 -2.89 16.42
N VAL A 18 9.64 -2.97 15.11
CA VAL A 18 9.94 -4.22 14.40
C VAL A 18 11.44 -4.37 14.16
N ALA A 19 12.09 -3.34 13.62
CA ALA A 19 13.53 -3.34 13.33
C ALA A 19 14.04 -1.91 13.12
N GLU A 20 15.31 -1.65 13.45
CA GLU A 20 15.98 -0.42 13.04
C GLU A 20 16.42 -0.50 11.58
N LEU A 21 16.25 0.60 10.85
CA LEU A 21 16.50 0.72 9.42
C LEU A 21 17.36 1.95 9.12
N GLU A 22 18.14 1.86 8.06
CA GLU A 22 18.70 3.03 7.37
C GLU A 22 18.11 3.13 5.97
N LEU A 23 17.66 4.33 5.61
CA LEU A 23 17.23 4.66 4.26
C LEU A 23 18.24 5.56 3.56
N ASP A 24 18.58 5.22 2.32
CA ASP A 24 19.33 6.10 1.42
C ASP A 24 18.47 7.29 1.03
N THR A 25 18.97 8.50 1.28
CA THR A 25 18.18 9.74 1.12
C THR A 25 17.84 10.08 -0.33
N ALA A 26 18.65 9.62 -1.29
CA ALA A 26 18.46 9.90 -2.70
C ALA A 26 17.42 8.96 -3.34
N SER A 27 17.49 7.66 -3.01
CA SER A 27 16.65 6.62 -3.61
C SER A 27 15.43 6.23 -2.78
N GLY A 28 15.43 6.51 -1.47
CA GLY A 28 14.43 6.04 -0.52
C GLY A 28 14.50 4.53 -0.22
N ALA A 29 15.57 3.85 -0.68
CA ALA A 29 15.76 2.42 -0.49
C ALA A 29 16.37 2.09 0.87
N ILE A 30 16.07 0.89 1.38
CA ILE A 30 16.67 0.36 2.61
C ILE A 30 18.14 0.01 2.36
N SER A 31 19.05 0.79 2.94
CA SER A 31 20.50 0.59 2.85
C SER A 31 21.00 -0.38 3.92
N ALA A 32 20.41 -0.36 5.12
CA ALA A 32 20.75 -1.26 6.22
C ALA A 32 19.52 -1.64 7.06
N VAL A 33 19.58 -2.81 7.70
CA VAL A 33 18.58 -3.33 8.64
C VAL A 33 19.34 -3.96 9.79
N GLU A 34 19.01 -3.59 11.03
CA GLU A 34 19.59 -4.23 12.21
C GLU A 34 18.89 -5.57 12.54
N THR A 35 19.18 -6.13 13.72
CA THR A 35 18.49 -7.34 14.18
C THR A 35 17.02 -7.02 14.45
N ALA A 36 16.13 -7.96 14.13
CA ALA A 36 14.71 -7.82 14.43
C ALA A 36 14.50 -7.63 15.95
N LEU A 37 13.74 -6.61 16.30
CA LEU A 37 13.28 -6.35 17.67
C LEU A 37 12.08 -7.25 17.98
N GLU A 38 11.16 -7.40 17.03
CA GLU A 38 9.94 -8.20 17.16
C GLU A 38 9.72 -9.05 15.90
N GLU A 39 10.28 -10.26 15.86
CA GLU A 39 10.25 -11.15 14.69
C GLU A 39 8.83 -11.46 14.20
N ASN A 40 7.87 -11.63 15.12
CA ASN A 40 6.47 -11.92 14.79
C ASN A 40 5.76 -10.76 14.08
N HIS A 41 6.34 -9.56 14.12
CA HIS A 41 5.81 -8.37 13.47
C HIS A 41 6.53 -8.03 12.17
N VAL A 42 7.53 -8.80 11.76
CA VAL A 42 8.16 -8.64 10.43
C VAL A 42 7.10 -8.88 9.33
N PRO A 43 7.08 -8.08 8.24
CA PRO A 43 6.10 -8.25 7.17
C PRO A 43 6.05 -9.68 6.63
N VAL A 44 4.84 -10.19 6.41
CA VAL A 44 4.62 -11.56 5.93
C VAL A 44 5.37 -11.80 4.62
N GLY A 45 6.03 -12.94 4.52
CA GLY A 45 6.83 -13.32 3.34
C GLY A 45 8.28 -12.85 3.38
N ILE A 46 8.68 -12.03 4.37
CA ILE A 46 10.08 -11.63 4.56
C ILE A 46 10.81 -12.69 5.40
N PRO A 47 11.89 -13.32 4.88
CA PRO A 47 12.64 -14.30 5.64
C PRO A 47 13.38 -13.66 6.82
N VAL A 48 13.32 -14.34 7.98
CA VAL A 48 14.14 -14.03 9.16
C VAL A 48 14.94 -15.27 9.53
N LYS A 49 16.24 -15.12 9.76
CA LYS A 49 17.13 -16.23 10.16
C LYS A 49 17.93 -15.81 11.38
N LYS A 50 17.66 -16.46 12.52
CA LYS A 50 18.35 -16.20 13.81
C LYS A 50 18.30 -14.71 14.19
N GLY A 51 17.13 -14.07 14.14
CA GLY A 51 16.96 -12.63 14.39
C GLY A 51 17.34 -11.70 13.24
N VAL A 52 17.99 -12.19 12.18
CA VAL A 52 18.44 -11.34 11.07
C VAL A 52 17.41 -11.34 9.95
N ILE A 53 16.86 -10.17 9.64
CA ILE A 53 15.92 -9.96 8.53
C ILE A 53 16.68 -9.97 7.21
N ASP A 54 16.12 -10.63 6.19
CA ASP A 54 16.63 -10.51 4.82
C ASP A 54 16.38 -9.09 4.28
N ARG A 55 17.44 -8.27 4.30
CA ARG A 55 17.41 -6.87 3.82
C ARG A 55 16.92 -6.76 2.39
N ALA A 56 17.31 -7.67 1.50
CA ALA A 56 16.94 -7.58 0.09
C ALA A 56 15.44 -7.81 -0.07
N ALA A 57 14.89 -8.83 0.59
CA ALA A 57 13.46 -9.09 0.60
C ALA A 57 12.67 -7.94 1.22
N LEU A 58 13.13 -7.40 2.36
CA LEU A 58 12.46 -6.27 3.02
C LEU A 58 12.47 -5.02 2.14
N ASN A 59 13.60 -4.73 1.46
CA ASN A 59 13.70 -3.59 0.56
C ASN A 59 12.77 -3.74 -0.66
N GLU A 60 12.63 -4.95 -1.21
CA GLU A 60 11.67 -5.18 -2.30
C GLU A 60 10.22 -5.01 -1.84
N TRP A 61 9.87 -5.49 -0.64
CA TRP A 61 8.56 -5.21 -0.03
C TRP A 61 8.35 -3.71 0.18
N TRP A 62 9.33 -3.01 0.76
CA TRP A 62 9.27 -1.57 0.99
C TRP A 62 9.03 -0.79 -0.30
N LYS A 63 9.81 -1.07 -1.34
CA LYS A 63 9.65 -0.45 -2.66
C LYS A 63 8.32 -0.78 -3.32
N GLY A 64 7.85 -2.02 -3.14
CA GLY A 64 6.56 -2.48 -3.66
C GLY A 64 5.36 -1.73 -3.09
N ARG A 65 5.52 -1.04 -1.96
CA ARG A 65 4.48 -0.17 -1.39
C ARG A 65 4.36 1.16 -2.12
N ALA A 66 5.41 1.62 -2.81
CA ALA A 66 5.37 2.91 -3.51
C ALA A 66 4.36 2.86 -4.67
N ILE A 67 3.68 3.99 -4.90
CA ILE A 67 2.94 4.24 -6.14
C ILE A 67 3.83 3.88 -7.36
N PRO A 68 3.33 3.09 -8.32
CA PRO A 68 4.15 2.66 -9.45
C PRO A 68 4.45 3.83 -10.39
N ALA A 69 5.65 3.83 -10.99
CA ALA A 69 6.07 4.85 -11.95
C ALA A 69 5.23 4.85 -13.25
N SER A 70 4.47 3.78 -13.49
CA SER A 70 3.51 3.66 -14.60
C SER A 70 2.13 4.25 -14.29
N ARG A 71 1.88 4.76 -13.07
CA ARG A 71 0.60 5.37 -12.72
C ARG A 71 0.36 6.64 -13.52
N ASP A 72 -0.81 6.75 -14.14
CA ASP A 72 -1.23 7.97 -14.83
C ASP A 72 -1.11 9.20 -13.91
N GLY A 73 -0.38 10.22 -14.37
CA GLY A 73 -0.14 11.47 -13.64
C GLY A 73 1.11 11.49 -12.75
N ILE A 74 1.72 10.36 -12.43
CA ILE A 74 2.83 10.33 -11.45
C ILE A 74 4.09 11.08 -11.92
N HIS A 75 4.40 11.02 -13.22
CA HIS A 75 5.57 11.72 -13.76
C HIS A 75 5.47 13.24 -13.55
N HIS A 76 4.28 13.81 -13.74
CA HIS A 76 4.03 15.23 -13.49
C HIS A 76 4.28 15.57 -12.01
N VAL A 77 3.72 14.75 -11.11
CA VAL A 77 3.89 14.90 -9.65
C VAL A 77 5.37 14.85 -9.26
N LEU A 78 6.14 13.90 -9.77
CA LEU A 78 7.57 13.79 -9.46
C LEU A 78 8.37 15.02 -9.91
N VAL A 79 8.08 15.56 -11.10
CA VAL A 79 8.73 16.78 -11.61
C VAL A 79 8.37 17.99 -10.75
N GLU A 80 7.09 18.16 -10.44
CA GLU A 80 6.61 19.27 -9.60
C GLU A 80 7.24 19.24 -8.19
N LEU A 81 7.40 18.05 -7.62
CA LEU A 81 7.97 17.83 -6.30
C LEU A 81 9.51 17.73 -6.29
N HIS A 82 10.16 17.81 -7.45
CA HIS A 82 11.61 17.65 -7.60
C HIS A 82 12.14 16.32 -7.02
N LEU A 83 11.38 15.23 -7.23
CA LEU A 83 11.71 13.89 -6.76
C LEU A 83 12.18 13.00 -7.91
N ALA A 84 13.24 12.23 -7.67
CA ALA A 84 13.82 11.35 -8.69
C ALA A 84 13.03 10.05 -8.89
N THR A 85 12.38 9.53 -7.84
CA THR A 85 11.73 8.22 -7.84
C THR A 85 10.43 8.26 -7.04
N THR A 86 9.51 7.33 -7.31
CA THR A 86 8.29 7.19 -6.51
C THR A 86 8.59 6.65 -5.11
N GLN A 87 9.68 5.88 -4.94
CA GLN A 87 10.15 5.41 -3.64
C GLN A 87 10.50 6.57 -2.69
N ALA A 88 10.98 7.69 -3.24
CA ALA A 88 11.25 8.88 -2.44
C ALA A 88 9.97 9.46 -1.78
N LEU A 89 8.78 9.18 -2.32
CA LEU A 89 7.50 9.60 -1.72
C LEU A 89 7.17 8.81 -0.45
N LEU A 90 7.68 7.58 -0.29
CA LEU A 90 7.45 6.79 0.91
C LEU A 90 8.03 7.49 2.15
N ASP A 91 9.26 8.03 2.07
CA ASP A 91 9.84 8.81 3.17
C ASP A 91 8.95 10.01 3.54
N LYS A 92 8.32 10.66 2.55
CA LYS A 92 7.51 11.88 2.75
C LYS A 92 6.18 11.63 3.46
N CYS A 93 5.65 10.41 3.41
CA CYS A 93 4.46 10.01 4.15
C CYS A 93 4.75 9.01 5.28
N LEU A 94 6.01 8.87 5.72
CA LEU A 94 6.43 7.86 6.69
C LEU A 94 6.08 6.42 6.27
N GLY A 95 5.91 6.20 4.97
CA GLY A 95 5.41 4.95 4.39
C GLY A 95 4.04 4.56 4.94
N LEU A 96 3.20 5.47 5.41
CA LEU A 96 1.85 5.15 5.88
C LEU A 96 0.94 4.78 4.71
N SER A 97 0.04 3.82 4.92
CA SER A 97 -0.93 3.39 3.90
C SER A 97 -2.34 3.19 4.46
N LEU A 98 -3.29 2.95 3.55
CA LEU A 98 -4.65 2.45 3.83
C LEU A 98 -4.79 1.00 3.36
N SER A 99 -3.73 0.21 3.46
CA SER A 99 -3.74 -1.22 3.09
C SER A 99 -3.07 -2.11 4.15
N GLU A 100 -2.23 -1.55 5.01
CA GLU A 100 -1.65 -2.23 6.18
C GLU A 100 -1.27 -1.21 7.26
N GLN A 101 -0.65 -1.64 8.37
CA GLN A 101 -0.30 -0.79 9.51
C GLN A 101 1.21 -0.66 9.78
N TYR A 102 2.03 -0.87 8.76
CA TYR A 102 3.46 -0.60 8.77
C TYR A 102 3.77 0.85 8.43
N TRP A 103 4.80 1.39 9.07
CA TRP A 103 5.31 2.74 8.82
C TRP A 103 6.74 2.86 9.34
N ILE A 104 7.43 3.95 8.98
CA ILE A 104 8.76 4.27 9.50
C ILE A 104 8.65 5.45 10.47
N CYS A 105 9.24 5.31 11.66
CA CYS A 105 9.38 6.40 12.63
C CYS A 105 10.83 6.89 12.64
N PRO A 106 11.13 8.18 12.41
CA PRO A 106 12.49 8.69 12.56
C PRO A 106 13.02 8.38 13.97
N LYS A 107 14.26 7.90 14.09
CA LYS A 107 14.79 7.34 15.35
C LYS A 107 14.74 8.30 16.54
N ASP A 108 14.92 9.60 16.29
CA ASP A 108 14.90 10.66 17.31
C ASP A 108 13.53 11.37 17.43
N SER A 109 12.44 10.72 17.02
CA SER A 109 11.10 11.28 17.01
C SER A 109 10.19 10.66 18.06
N ASP A 110 9.36 11.49 18.70
CA ASP A 110 8.33 11.08 19.65
C ASP A 110 6.96 10.79 18.99
N ILE A 111 6.92 10.72 17.65
CA ILE A 111 5.68 10.48 16.90
C ILE A 111 5.11 9.10 17.27
N GLN A 112 3.80 9.05 17.56
CA GLN A 112 3.10 7.80 17.85
C GLN A 112 2.13 7.44 16.73
N TRP A 113 1.84 6.14 16.58
CA TRP A 113 0.91 5.62 15.58
C TRP A 113 -0.46 6.33 15.57
N LYS A 114 -1.00 6.59 16.77
CA LYS A 114 -2.30 7.27 16.93
C LYS A 114 -2.32 8.67 16.30
N ASP A 115 -1.16 9.33 16.19
CA ASP A 115 -1.06 10.72 15.74
C ASP A 115 -0.97 10.83 14.21
N VAL A 116 -0.57 9.75 13.52
CA VAL A 116 -0.21 9.81 12.09
C VAL A 116 -1.00 8.84 11.21
N ASN A 117 -1.63 7.79 11.76
CA ASN A 117 -2.28 6.78 10.93
C ASN A 117 -3.46 7.34 10.13
N PHE A 118 -3.58 6.96 8.85
CA PHE A 118 -4.64 7.43 7.95
C PHE A 118 -6.03 6.83 8.22
N PHE A 119 -6.10 5.75 9.00
CA PHE A 119 -7.37 5.11 9.38
C PHE A 119 -8.19 6.00 10.32
N GLU A 120 -7.51 6.69 11.25
CA GLU A 120 -8.15 7.47 12.31
C GLU A 120 -7.96 8.98 12.10
N ASN A 121 -6.86 9.40 11.46
CA ASN A 121 -6.55 10.81 11.21
C ASN A 121 -7.00 11.25 9.81
N VAL A 122 -7.23 12.56 9.66
CA VAL A 122 -7.43 13.19 8.36
C VAL A 122 -6.11 13.24 7.60
N PHE A 123 -6.17 13.12 6.27
CA PHE A 123 -5.00 13.19 5.40
C PHE A 123 -5.21 14.20 4.27
N SER A 124 -4.10 14.64 3.66
CA SER A 124 -4.17 15.58 2.55
C SER A 124 -4.69 14.92 1.28
N ASP A 125 -5.54 15.65 0.55
CA ASP A 125 -6.00 15.32 -0.79
C ASP A 125 -5.11 15.92 -1.90
N ASP A 126 -4.06 16.66 -1.54
CA ASP A 126 -3.18 17.36 -2.50
C ASP A 126 -2.57 16.40 -3.52
N VAL A 127 -1.92 15.32 -3.06
CA VAL A 127 -1.29 14.33 -3.96
C VAL A 127 -2.35 13.67 -4.86
N GLY A 128 -3.48 13.27 -4.30
CA GLY A 128 -4.59 12.68 -5.06
C GLY A 128 -5.16 13.65 -6.11
N ASN A 129 -5.24 14.94 -5.80
CA ASN A 129 -5.68 15.98 -6.72
C ASN A 129 -4.67 16.19 -7.85
N LEU A 130 -3.37 16.27 -7.54
CA LEU A 130 -2.31 16.37 -8.54
C LEU A 130 -2.29 15.16 -9.48
N LEU A 131 -2.45 13.94 -8.95
CA LEU A 131 -2.59 12.72 -9.75
C LEU A 131 -3.80 12.79 -10.70
N PHE A 132 -4.86 13.51 -10.30
CA PHE A 132 -6.05 13.71 -11.13
C PHE A 132 -5.88 14.85 -12.14
N GLY A 133 -4.79 15.60 -12.09
CA GLY A 133 -4.54 16.79 -12.92
C GLY A 133 -5.21 18.06 -12.38
N LYS A 134 -5.66 18.03 -11.12
CA LYS A 134 -6.17 19.19 -10.41
C LYS A 134 -5.00 19.85 -9.68
N GLY A 135 -4.88 21.16 -9.75
CA GLY A 135 -3.85 21.89 -9.00
C GLY A 135 -4.04 21.72 -7.49
N SER A 136 -3.00 22.03 -6.71
CA SER A 136 -3.15 22.15 -5.26
C SER A 136 -4.03 23.34 -4.92
N SER A 137 -4.92 23.19 -3.93
CA SER A 137 -5.73 24.29 -3.41
C SER A 137 -4.93 25.21 -2.48
N SER A 138 -3.72 24.78 -2.08
CA SER A 138 -2.84 25.43 -1.11
C SER A 138 -1.52 25.87 -1.76
N ASP A 139 -0.90 26.91 -1.17
CA ASP A 139 0.43 27.41 -1.56
C ASP A 139 1.58 26.42 -1.22
N ARG A 140 1.30 25.39 -0.42
CA ARG A 140 2.26 24.34 -0.03
C ARG A 140 1.62 22.97 -0.08
N ILE A 141 2.06 22.15 -1.04
CA ILE A 141 1.62 20.76 -1.21
C ILE A 141 2.04 19.92 0.01
N SER A 142 1.07 19.29 0.67
CA SER A 142 1.34 18.28 1.69
C SER A 142 1.50 16.90 1.06
N LEU A 143 2.62 16.24 1.36
CA LEU A 143 2.92 14.88 0.89
C LEU A 143 2.48 13.80 1.89
N MET A 144 1.87 14.17 3.01
CA MET A 144 1.27 13.23 3.97
C MET A 144 -0.08 12.73 3.42
N SER A 145 0.00 11.82 2.45
CA SER A 145 -1.16 11.25 1.76
C SER A 145 -1.00 9.74 1.54
N PRO A 146 -2.07 8.94 1.71
CA PRO A 146 -2.07 7.51 1.38
C PRO A 146 -1.88 7.23 -0.12
N ASP A 147 -2.06 8.22 -0.99
CA ASP A 147 -1.90 8.07 -2.44
C ASP A 147 -0.45 7.78 -2.86
N ASN A 148 0.53 8.11 -2.02
CA ASN A 148 1.94 7.73 -2.20
C ASN A 148 2.17 6.21 -2.12
N THR A 149 1.24 5.48 -1.48
CA THR A 149 1.35 4.04 -1.19
C THR A 149 0.31 3.16 -1.89
N SER A 150 -0.28 3.68 -2.98
CA SER A 150 -1.41 3.04 -3.64
C SER A 150 -0.97 2.36 -4.94
N ASP A 151 -0.96 1.02 -4.97
CA ASP A 151 -0.47 0.20 -6.10
C ASP A 151 -1.42 0.14 -7.32
N GLY A 152 -0.98 -0.31 -8.49
CA GLY A 152 -1.78 -0.43 -9.72
C GLY A 152 -1.63 0.77 -10.65
N TRP A 153 -1.99 0.65 -11.92
CA TRP A 153 -1.65 1.66 -12.93
C TRP A 153 -2.77 2.66 -13.22
N LEU A 154 -4.03 2.30 -12.99
CA LEU A 154 -5.18 3.18 -13.24
C LEU A 154 -5.19 4.40 -12.31
N LYS A 155 -5.64 5.54 -12.82
CA LYS A 155 -5.84 6.76 -12.03
C LYS A 155 -6.76 6.47 -10.85
N LYS A 156 -6.27 6.68 -9.63
CA LYS A 156 -7.06 6.54 -8.40
C LYS A 156 -6.53 7.44 -7.29
N LYS A 157 -7.42 7.83 -6.39
CA LYS A 157 -7.10 8.62 -5.21
C LYS A 157 -7.93 8.21 -4.01
N TRP A 158 -7.35 8.37 -2.83
CA TRP A 158 -8.07 8.28 -1.57
C TRP A 158 -8.72 9.61 -1.22
N THR A 159 -9.87 9.55 -0.57
CA THR A 159 -10.57 10.71 -0.04
C THR A 159 -11.39 10.33 1.19
N ILE A 160 -11.88 11.33 1.91
CA ILE A 160 -12.79 11.13 3.05
C ILE A 160 -14.17 11.66 2.63
N ILE A 161 -15.14 10.76 2.48
CA ILE A 161 -16.54 11.08 2.11
C ILE A 161 -17.41 10.72 3.32
N ASP A 162 -18.10 11.70 3.89
CA ASP A 162 -18.97 11.51 5.07
C ASP A 162 -18.25 10.80 6.24
N GLY A 163 -16.98 11.12 6.46
CA GLY A 163 -16.12 10.53 7.50
C GLY A 163 -15.52 9.16 7.15
N LYS A 164 -15.88 8.57 6.00
CA LYS A 164 -15.40 7.27 5.53
C LYS A 164 -14.24 7.43 4.56
N ARG A 165 -13.23 6.56 4.68
CA ARG A 165 -12.09 6.53 3.77
C ARG A 165 -12.52 5.78 2.52
N CYS A 166 -12.50 6.45 1.38
CA CYS A 166 -12.98 5.91 0.12
C CYS A 166 -11.90 6.01 -0.94
N LEU A 167 -11.75 4.96 -1.73
CA LEU A 167 -10.89 4.95 -2.91
C LEU A 167 -11.74 5.22 -4.15
N ILE A 168 -11.41 6.31 -4.84
CA ILE A 168 -11.99 6.69 -6.13
C ILE A 168 -11.07 6.19 -7.23
N LYS A 169 -11.59 5.40 -8.17
CA LYS A 169 -10.85 4.91 -9.34
C LYS A 169 -11.47 5.45 -10.63
N GLY A 170 -10.63 6.02 -11.48
CA GLY A 170 -10.99 6.44 -12.84
C GLY A 170 -10.78 5.32 -13.84
N GLY A 171 -11.26 5.55 -15.06
CA GLY A 171 -10.99 4.68 -16.20
C GLY A 171 -9.77 5.12 -16.99
N SER A 172 -9.48 4.36 -18.03
CA SER A 172 -8.42 4.66 -18.99
C SER A 172 -9.00 4.88 -20.40
N GLY A 173 -8.18 5.49 -21.26
CA GLY A 173 -8.53 5.75 -22.65
C GLY A 173 -9.75 6.66 -22.83
N ALA A 174 -10.27 6.72 -24.06
CA ALA A 174 -11.38 7.60 -24.40
C ALA A 174 -12.75 7.11 -23.86
N ILE A 175 -12.87 5.82 -23.56
CA ILE A 175 -14.16 5.20 -23.25
C ILE A 175 -14.40 5.09 -21.73
N GLN A 176 -13.34 5.08 -20.91
CA GLN A 176 -13.46 5.13 -19.45
C GLN A 176 -14.40 4.02 -18.90
N GLN A 177 -14.27 2.79 -19.40
CA GLN A 177 -15.20 1.70 -19.10
C GLN A 177 -14.96 1.06 -17.73
N GLU A 178 -13.73 1.13 -17.21
CA GLU A 178 -13.32 0.41 -16.00
C GLU A 178 -14.16 0.77 -14.76
N PRO A 179 -14.53 2.05 -14.51
CA PRO A 179 -15.48 2.43 -13.47
C PRO A 179 -16.81 1.68 -13.53
N TYR A 180 -17.40 1.56 -14.71
CA TYR A 180 -18.67 0.84 -14.90
C TYR A 180 -18.49 -0.66 -14.69
N ASN A 181 -17.38 -1.22 -15.16
CA ASN A 181 -17.07 -2.64 -15.02
C ASN A 181 -16.88 -3.04 -13.55
N GLU A 182 -16.20 -2.21 -12.75
CA GLU A 182 -16.06 -2.43 -11.30
C GLU A 182 -17.43 -2.45 -10.60
N VAL A 183 -18.30 -1.50 -10.90
CA VAL A 183 -19.66 -1.44 -10.32
C VAL A 183 -20.51 -2.63 -10.79
N LEU A 184 -20.45 -2.99 -12.07
CA LEU A 184 -21.17 -4.14 -12.62
C LEU A 184 -20.69 -5.45 -11.96
N ALA A 185 -19.38 -5.65 -11.85
CA ALA A 185 -18.80 -6.81 -11.19
C ALA A 185 -19.26 -6.91 -9.73
N SER A 186 -19.20 -5.80 -8.97
CA SER A 186 -19.73 -5.75 -7.59
C SER A 186 -21.21 -6.15 -7.54
N ARG A 187 -22.05 -5.66 -8.45
CA ARG A 187 -23.48 -6.04 -8.48
C ARG A 187 -23.72 -7.51 -8.84
N ILE A 188 -22.88 -8.10 -9.68
CA ILE A 188 -22.94 -9.54 -9.98
C ILE A 188 -22.55 -10.34 -8.73
N MET A 189 -21.49 -9.94 -8.04
CA MET A 189 -21.02 -10.61 -6.81
C MET A 189 -22.06 -10.50 -5.68
N ASP A 190 -22.70 -9.34 -5.51
CA ASP A 190 -23.87 -9.13 -4.64
C ASP A 190 -24.95 -10.17 -4.94
N ARG A 191 -25.29 -10.34 -6.24
CA ARG A 191 -26.36 -11.24 -6.66
C ARG A 191 -26.02 -12.72 -6.47
N LEU A 192 -24.75 -13.07 -6.59
CA LEU A 192 -24.24 -14.44 -6.39
C LEU A 192 -23.98 -14.75 -4.91
N GLY A 193 -24.06 -13.77 -4.01
CA GLY A 193 -23.74 -13.95 -2.59
C GLY A 193 -22.27 -14.22 -2.33
N ILE A 194 -21.38 -13.76 -3.21
CA ILE A 194 -19.93 -13.91 -3.06
C ILE A 194 -19.39 -12.69 -2.31
N ALA A 195 -18.58 -12.93 -1.27
CA ALA A 195 -17.96 -11.86 -0.50
C ALA A 195 -17.04 -11.02 -1.41
N HIS A 196 -17.23 -9.71 -1.40
CA HIS A 196 -16.50 -8.77 -2.25
C HIS A 196 -16.54 -7.36 -1.63
N VAL A 197 -15.72 -6.46 -2.18
CA VAL A 197 -15.76 -5.04 -1.84
C VAL A 197 -16.86 -4.35 -2.65
N PRO A 198 -17.84 -3.70 -2.04
CA PRO A 198 -18.91 -3.04 -2.77
C PRO A 198 -18.41 -1.79 -3.50
N TYR A 199 -18.81 -1.64 -4.76
CA TYR A 199 -18.52 -0.44 -5.55
C TYR A 199 -19.80 0.32 -5.91
N THR A 200 -19.67 1.65 -5.91
CA THR A 200 -20.70 2.57 -6.39
C THR A 200 -20.15 3.43 -7.52
N LEU A 201 -21.03 3.98 -8.35
CA LEU A 201 -20.67 4.88 -9.43
C LEU A 201 -20.80 6.32 -8.96
N MET A 202 -19.78 7.13 -9.27
CA MET A 202 -19.77 8.58 -9.08
C MET A 202 -19.47 9.25 -10.41
N ILE A 203 -20.16 10.34 -10.72
CA ILE A 203 -19.84 11.20 -11.87
C ILE A 203 -19.25 12.50 -11.34
N GLN A 204 -18.08 12.88 -11.82
CA GLN A 204 -17.42 14.15 -11.50
C GLN A 204 -16.84 14.77 -12.77
N GLU A 205 -17.17 16.03 -13.04
CA GLU A 205 -16.69 16.77 -14.23
C GLU A 205 -16.93 15.98 -15.54
N ASP A 206 -18.12 15.38 -15.67
CA ASP A 206 -18.53 14.52 -16.80
C ASP A 206 -17.75 13.19 -16.95
N TYR A 207 -16.83 12.87 -16.03
CA TYR A 207 -16.11 11.59 -16.01
C TYR A 207 -16.70 10.60 -15.00
N PRO A 208 -16.80 9.31 -15.36
CA PRO A 208 -17.22 8.27 -14.44
C PRO A 208 -16.07 7.80 -13.55
N TYR A 209 -16.41 7.52 -12.30
CA TYR A 209 -15.50 6.95 -11.31
C TYR A 209 -16.20 5.84 -10.53
N SER A 210 -15.47 4.78 -10.22
CA SER A 210 -15.92 3.78 -9.26
C SER A 210 -15.39 4.12 -7.88
N VAL A 211 -16.23 3.95 -6.86
CA VAL A 211 -15.91 4.31 -5.48
C VAL A 211 -16.18 3.11 -4.59
N CYS A 212 -15.17 2.73 -3.80
CA CYS A 212 -15.31 1.77 -2.72
C CYS A 212 -14.86 2.40 -1.40
N GLU A 213 -15.57 2.08 -0.32
CA GLU A 213 -15.09 2.31 1.04
C GLU A 213 -13.87 1.40 1.31
N ASP A 214 -12.94 1.85 2.14
CA ASP A 214 -11.85 1.01 2.62
C ASP A 214 -12.43 -0.23 3.31
N PHE A 215 -12.01 -1.40 2.86
CA PHE A 215 -12.49 -2.67 3.39
C PHE A 215 -11.66 -3.15 4.58
N ILE A 216 -10.54 -2.49 4.88
CA ILE A 216 -9.75 -2.72 6.08
C ILE A 216 -9.95 -1.61 7.11
N THR A 217 -9.44 -1.85 8.31
CA THR A 217 -9.53 -0.93 9.45
C THR A 217 -8.16 -0.83 10.12
N SER A 218 -8.00 0.02 11.15
CA SER A 218 -6.77 0.05 11.97
C SER A 218 -6.47 -1.29 12.69
N LYS A 219 -7.34 -2.29 12.57
CA LYS A 219 -7.24 -3.62 13.17
C LYS A 219 -6.99 -4.74 12.17
N THR A 220 -7.05 -4.50 10.86
CA THR A 220 -6.93 -5.54 9.82
C THR A 220 -6.01 -5.09 8.70
N GLU A 221 -5.29 -6.02 8.08
CA GLU A 221 -4.35 -5.73 6.99
C GLU A 221 -4.73 -6.48 5.71
N LEU A 222 -4.48 -5.87 4.57
CA LEU A 222 -4.49 -6.55 3.28
C LEU A 222 -3.11 -7.19 3.06
N ILE A 223 -3.06 -8.52 3.08
CA ILE A 223 -1.86 -9.28 2.71
C ILE A 223 -2.09 -9.94 1.34
N PRO A 224 -1.45 -9.45 0.27
CA PRO A 224 -1.49 -10.10 -1.03
C PRO A 224 -1.06 -11.57 -0.99
N ALA A 225 -1.72 -12.42 -1.79
CA ALA A 225 -1.35 -13.84 -1.96
C ALA A 225 0.12 -14.02 -2.36
N TRP A 226 0.70 -13.04 -3.08
CA TRP A 226 2.11 -12.99 -3.43
C TRP A 226 3.05 -13.07 -2.20
N HIS A 227 2.70 -12.41 -1.10
CA HIS A 227 3.49 -12.48 0.13
C HIS A 227 3.28 -13.79 0.88
N ILE A 228 2.07 -14.38 0.79
CA ILE A 228 1.79 -15.69 1.37
C ILE A 228 2.65 -16.78 0.72
N ILE A 229 2.77 -16.80 -0.61
CA ILE A 229 3.57 -17.82 -1.31
C ILE A 229 5.08 -17.69 -1.06
N GLN A 230 5.54 -16.55 -0.53
CA GLN A 230 6.95 -16.31 -0.19
C GLN A 230 7.34 -16.88 1.18
N THR A 231 6.36 -17.25 2.02
CA THR A 231 6.62 -17.76 3.38
C THR A 231 7.31 -19.13 3.39
N CYS A 232 7.14 -19.91 2.32
CA CYS A 232 7.73 -21.23 2.17
C CYS A 232 8.38 -21.38 0.79
N LYS A 233 9.45 -22.18 0.71
CA LYS A 233 10.06 -22.51 -0.58
C LYS A 233 9.14 -23.43 -1.37
N LYS A 234 8.77 -23.01 -2.59
CA LYS A 234 7.98 -23.84 -3.50
C LYS A 234 8.75 -25.07 -3.96
N LEU A 235 8.12 -26.25 -3.86
CA LEU A 235 8.64 -27.49 -4.43
C LEU A 235 8.46 -27.53 -5.96
N ASN A 236 9.44 -28.10 -6.66
CA ASN A 236 9.45 -28.09 -8.13
C ASN A 236 8.26 -28.85 -8.75
N HIS A 237 7.79 -29.91 -8.12
CA HIS A 237 6.71 -30.77 -8.62
C HIS A 237 5.30 -30.29 -8.24
N VAL A 238 5.18 -29.23 -7.45
CA VAL A 238 3.89 -28.71 -6.96
C VAL A 238 3.44 -27.54 -7.85
N SER A 239 2.15 -27.43 -8.15
CA SER A 239 1.61 -26.28 -8.90
C SER A 239 1.65 -24.99 -8.08
N LEU A 240 1.49 -23.82 -8.69
CA LEU A 240 1.40 -22.56 -7.93
C LEU A 240 0.15 -22.53 -7.04
N TYR A 241 -0.97 -23.05 -7.54
CA TYR A 241 -2.22 -23.18 -6.79
C TYR A 241 -2.02 -24.00 -5.51
N GLN A 242 -1.48 -25.21 -5.63
CA GLN A 242 -1.25 -26.08 -4.47
C GLN A 242 -0.20 -25.49 -3.53
N HIS A 243 0.84 -24.82 -4.07
CA HIS A 243 1.83 -24.13 -3.24
C HIS A 243 1.19 -23.04 -2.39
N TYR A 244 0.27 -22.25 -2.95
CA TYR A 244 -0.47 -21.23 -2.19
C TYR A 244 -1.32 -21.86 -1.08
N LEU A 245 -2.05 -22.94 -1.36
CA LEU A 245 -2.81 -23.67 -0.33
C LEU A 245 -1.91 -24.19 0.80
N ASN A 246 -0.77 -24.78 0.47
CA ASN A 246 0.19 -25.29 1.46
C ASN A 246 0.75 -24.15 2.33
N CYS A 247 1.04 -22.98 1.75
CA CYS A 247 1.44 -21.79 2.49
C CYS A 247 0.33 -21.31 3.43
N CYS A 248 -0.92 -21.26 2.97
CA CYS A 248 -2.06 -20.91 3.81
C CYS A 248 -2.24 -21.88 4.98
N GLU A 249 -2.14 -23.19 4.74
CA GLU A 249 -2.21 -24.22 5.78
C GLU A 249 -1.10 -24.07 6.82
N THR A 250 0.13 -23.82 6.36
CA THR A 250 1.29 -23.58 7.24
C THR A 250 1.09 -22.36 8.15
N LEU A 251 0.42 -21.33 7.64
CA LEU A 251 0.07 -20.12 8.39
C LEU A 251 -1.23 -20.26 9.21
N GLY A 252 -1.90 -21.41 9.14
CA GLY A 252 -3.17 -21.64 9.82
C GLY A 252 -4.35 -20.86 9.25
N ILE A 253 -4.30 -20.46 7.97
CA ILE A 253 -5.39 -19.76 7.27
C ILE A 253 -6.40 -20.80 6.77
N PRO A 254 -7.60 -20.92 7.36
CA PRO A 254 -8.52 -22.00 7.06
C PRO A 254 -9.34 -21.73 5.78
N ARG A 255 -9.81 -22.80 5.13
CA ARG A 255 -10.79 -22.77 4.03
C ARG A 255 -10.39 -21.92 2.83
N MET A 256 -9.10 -21.85 2.51
CA MET A 256 -8.63 -21.09 1.34
C MET A 256 -9.05 -21.76 0.02
N GLU A 257 -9.13 -23.09 -0.02
CA GLU A 257 -9.64 -23.83 -1.19
C GLU A 257 -11.08 -23.43 -1.51
N ASP A 258 -11.99 -23.50 -0.53
CA ASP A 258 -13.38 -23.03 -0.67
C ASP A 258 -13.48 -21.57 -1.12
N ALA A 259 -12.54 -20.71 -0.69
CA ALA A 259 -12.53 -19.30 -1.06
C ALA A 259 -12.11 -19.08 -2.51
N LEU A 260 -11.11 -19.84 -3.00
CA LEU A 260 -10.64 -19.79 -4.39
C LEU A 260 -11.67 -20.39 -5.35
N ASP A 261 -12.33 -21.48 -4.97
CA ASP A 261 -13.34 -22.13 -5.79
C ASP A 261 -14.54 -21.22 -6.08
N ARG A 262 -14.79 -20.21 -5.23
CA ARG A 262 -15.84 -19.19 -5.46
C ARG A 262 -15.44 -18.12 -6.48
N MET A 263 -14.16 -18.05 -6.86
CA MET A 263 -13.65 -17.08 -7.82
C MET A 263 -13.65 -17.61 -9.26
N ILE A 264 -13.86 -18.92 -9.45
CA ILE A 264 -13.81 -19.65 -10.73
C ILE A 264 -15.23 -20.00 -11.16
#